data_AF-A0A357KUP4-F1
#
_entry.id   AF-A0A357KUP4-F1
#
_cell.length_a   1.000
_cell.length_b   1.000
_cell.length_c   1.000
_cell.angle_alpha   90.00
_cell.angle_beta   90.00
_cell.angle_gamma   90.00
#
_symmetry.space_group_name_H-M   'P 1'
#
loop_
_entity.id
_entity.type
_entity.pdbx_description
1 polymer ?
#
loop_
_entity_poly.entity_id
_entity_poly.type
_entity_poly.pdbx_seq_one_letter_code
_entity_poly.pdbx_strand_id
1 'polypeptide(L)'
;MSSATKQQMVINYVPGEECRVAVLEDGRLEEFHTERAGSVSFVGNIYVGRVTNVEPSIQAAFVDFGLESNGFLHVSDIHPMYFPGSDDKTEQIGRKTPRRERPPIQACLRRGQEIVVQVLKEGINTKGPTLTSYISIPGRYLVMLPDMDRVGVSRKVEDEELRREMRQALDSLELPEGFGFILRTAGEGKGKAELKRDLAYLQRLWKDIERRRKGGNKPRLLYAESDLLMRVLRDLWTTEVSEIVIDDESALRRAGRFMKIVSPRSATKLLKYDRPTPVFHAFGIEEQIARIHAREVPLPGGGSLVIDETEAMIAIDVNSGKMRHHGDAETTAYKTNVEAVDEICRQLRLRDVGGLVLCDLIDMMSRSHRRDIENRFKERLKRDRAATKTLPISQFGIVEMTRQRQKQSLRNTHYAKCPSCTGRGMLKRPDSVADDAMRELAALLEHEKVHKVELVVSPRVAGELLSHKRKTLGRLEFVTRKHADVRVSEDIPVDRVSFYAYDELGADIDLERLPRAKPPTTLGEWAEKGAAAEEWAVDILQEEATLPAEAFQGAGDEESSGDELILADALPEDDDEDDADAPEPLSPDLRSAESVLDNQSQGGRKRRRRRRRGRGRGTARSASRRRSRAP
;
A
#
# COMPACT_ATOMS: atom_id res chain seq x y z
N MET A 1 -17.02 34.82 7.62
CA MET A 1 -15.65 34.32 7.86
C MET A 1 -15.76 32.82 8.04
N SER A 2 -15.03 32.01 7.26
CA SER A 2 -14.91 30.58 7.60
C SER A 2 -13.98 30.46 8.79
N SER A 3 -14.31 29.59 9.75
CA SER A 3 -13.25 29.00 10.58
C SER A 3 -12.33 28.25 9.62
N ALA A 4 -11.01 28.34 9.82
CA ALA A 4 -10.12 27.38 9.21
C ALA A 4 -10.38 26.04 9.89
N THR A 5 -10.78 25.00 9.14
CA THR A 5 -10.94 23.66 9.69
C THR A 5 -9.58 23.15 10.14
N LYS A 6 -9.51 22.66 11.38
CA LYS A 6 -8.24 22.23 11.97
C LYS A 6 -8.02 20.77 11.61
N GLN A 7 -6.90 20.48 10.93
CA GLN A 7 -6.49 19.11 10.74
C GLN A 7 -5.64 18.66 11.93
N GLN A 8 -5.97 17.48 12.47
CA GLN A 8 -5.19 16.80 13.50
C GLN A 8 -4.67 15.48 12.91
N MET A 9 -3.36 15.29 12.95
CA MET A 9 -2.72 14.05 12.51
C MET A 9 -2.50 13.15 13.72
N VAL A 10 -2.99 11.92 13.68
CA VAL A 10 -2.87 10.95 14.76
C VAL A 10 -2.10 9.73 14.24
N ILE A 11 -0.99 9.42 14.88
CA ILE A 11 -0.04 8.38 14.48
C ILE A 11 -0.01 7.33 15.57
N ASN A 12 -0.20 6.07 15.16
CA ASN A 12 0.02 4.88 15.97
C ASN A 12 1.22 4.14 15.39
N TYR A 13 2.30 4.02 16.16
CA TYR A 13 3.54 3.38 15.71
C TYR A 13 3.94 2.25 16.64
N VAL A 14 3.91 1.01 16.13
CA VAL A 14 4.41 -0.18 16.82
C VAL A 14 5.76 -0.57 16.18
N PRO A 15 6.90 -0.32 16.85
CA PRO A 15 8.23 -0.58 16.29
C PRO A 15 8.36 -2.03 15.80
N GLY A 16 8.76 -2.21 14.54
CA GLY A 16 8.94 -3.53 13.92
C GLY A 16 7.65 -4.31 13.58
N GLU A 17 6.45 -3.78 13.83
CA GLU A 17 5.18 -4.44 13.49
C GLU A 17 4.35 -3.66 12.46
N GLU A 18 3.74 -2.52 12.85
CA GLU A 18 2.80 -1.75 12.02
C GLU A 18 2.90 -0.25 12.36
N CYS A 19 2.93 0.60 11.31
CA CYS A 19 2.74 2.04 11.40
C CYS A 19 1.40 2.41 10.78
N ARG A 20 0.56 3.13 11.51
CA ARG A 20 -0.78 3.58 11.08
C ARG A 20 -0.87 5.09 11.27
N VAL A 21 -1.33 5.81 10.24
CA VAL A 21 -1.55 7.26 10.33
C VAL A 21 -2.95 7.63 9.87
N ALA A 22 -3.61 8.44 10.67
CA ALA A 22 -4.91 9.03 10.42
C ALA A 22 -4.79 10.55 10.35
N VAL A 23 -5.50 11.18 9.40
CA VAL A 23 -5.71 12.63 9.36
C VAL A 23 -7.18 12.89 9.62
N LEU A 24 -7.47 13.68 10.66
CA LEU A 24 -8.81 14.05 11.08
C LEU A 24 -9.09 15.52 10.69
N GLU A 25 -10.23 15.79 10.06
CA GLU A 25 -10.81 17.14 9.91
C GLU A 25 -12.03 17.21 10.86
N ASP A 26 -11.96 18.05 11.90
CA ASP A 26 -12.96 18.16 12.98
C ASP A 26 -13.39 16.80 13.62
N GLY A 27 -12.45 15.86 13.74
CA GLY A 27 -12.65 14.51 14.30
C GLY A 27 -13.15 13.45 13.30
N ARG A 28 -13.48 13.83 12.07
CA ARG A 28 -13.81 12.91 10.96
C ARG A 28 -12.53 12.49 10.24
N LEU A 29 -12.37 11.18 10.03
CA LEU A 29 -11.24 10.61 9.31
C LEU A 29 -11.28 10.96 7.80
N GLU A 30 -10.31 11.73 7.30
CA GLU A 30 -10.27 12.20 5.89
C GLU A 30 -9.20 11.51 5.03
N GLU A 31 -8.05 11.16 5.62
CA GLU A 31 -7.05 10.27 5.03
C GLU A 31 -6.60 9.22 6.05
N PHE A 32 -6.38 7.99 5.59
CA PHE A 32 -5.87 6.88 6.40
C PHE A 32 -4.82 6.10 5.63
N HIS A 33 -3.70 5.78 6.28
CA HIS A 33 -2.64 4.94 5.73
C HIS A 33 -2.16 3.94 6.79
N THR A 34 -1.75 2.74 6.35
CA THR A 34 -1.02 1.76 7.17
C THR A 34 0.11 1.14 6.35
N GLU A 35 1.17 0.72 7.03
CA GLU A 35 2.29 -0.04 6.49
C GLU A 35 2.80 -1.01 7.56
N ARG A 36 2.97 -2.29 7.19
CA ARG A 36 3.48 -3.36 8.07
C ARG A 36 4.95 -3.61 7.77
N ALA A 37 5.72 -4.01 8.78
CA ALA A 37 7.15 -4.29 8.62
C ALA A 37 7.42 -5.40 7.58
N GLY A 38 6.58 -6.44 7.55
CA GLY A 38 6.64 -7.49 6.52
C GLY A 38 6.13 -7.08 5.13
N SER A 39 5.74 -5.81 4.93
CA SER A 39 5.24 -5.27 3.66
C SER A 39 5.79 -3.86 3.37
N VAL A 40 7.02 -3.56 3.80
CA VAL A 40 7.67 -2.27 3.52
C VAL A 40 7.84 -2.10 2.02
N SER A 41 7.27 -1.03 1.48
CA SER A 41 7.23 -0.80 0.03
C SER A 41 8.58 -0.34 -0.49
N PHE A 42 9.22 -1.13 -1.35
CA PHE A 42 10.49 -0.78 -2.00
C PHE A 42 10.34 0.31 -3.10
N VAL A 43 9.14 0.85 -3.33
CA VAL A 43 8.89 1.88 -4.34
C VAL A 43 9.58 3.19 -3.97
N GLY A 44 10.36 3.75 -4.90
CA GLY A 44 11.18 4.93 -4.66
C GLY A 44 12.62 4.60 -4.23
N ASN A 45 12.90 3.39 -3.75
CA ASN A 45 14.27 2.96 -3.42
C ASN A 45 15.17 3.02 -4.65
N ILE A 46 16.42 3.46 -4.44
CA ILE A 46 17.45 3.56 -5.47
C ILE A 46 18.56 2.56 -5.15
N TYR A 47 18.93 1.75 -6.13
CA TYR A 47 19.95 0.71 -6.04
C TYR A 47 21.02 0.88 -7.11
N VAL A 48 22.23 0.38 -6.85
CA VAL A 48 23.11 -0.11 -7.91
C VAL A 48 22.65 -1.54 -8.23
N GLY A 49 22.32 -1.81 -9.49
CA GLY A 49 22.03 -3.15 -9.99
C GLY A 49 22.97 -3.56 -11.11
N ARG A 50 22.98 -4.86 -11.44
CA ARG A 50 23.74 -5.45 -12.53
C ARG A 50 22.80 -6.08 -13.55
N VAL A 51 23.00 -5.79 -14.83
CA VAL A 51 22.18 -6.32 -15.94
C VAL A 51 22.41 -7.83 -16.07
N THR A 52 21.42 -8.65 -15.72
CA THR A 52 21.51 -10.12 -15.76
C THR A 52 21.21 -10.69 -17.14
N ASN A 53 20.27 -10.09 -17.87
CA ASN A 53 19.97 -10.39 -19.27
C ASN A 53 19.43 -9.15 -20.02
N VAL A 54 19.55 -9.14 -21.34
CA VAL A 54 18.95 -8.13 -22.22
C VAL A 54 18.08 -8.85 -23.25
N GLU A 55 16.81 -8.45 -23.38
CA GLU A 55 15.82 -9.11 -24.22
C GLU A 55 15.34 -8.16 -25.34
N PRO A 56 15.92 -8.26 -26.56
CA PRO A 56 15.54 -7.42 -27.69
C PRO A 56 14.07 -7.57 -28.10
N SER A 57 13.46 -8.74 -27.88
CA SER A 57 12.08 -9.02 -28.32
C SER A 57 11.04 -8.14 -27.64
N ILE A 58 11.33 -7.70 -26.40
CA ILE A 58 10.47 -6.84 -25.58
C ILE A 58 11.09 -5.46 -25.28
N GLN A 59 12.26 -5.17 -25.87
CA GLN A 59 13.04 -3.94 -25.68
C GLN A 59 13.27 -3.58 -24.20
N ALA A 60 13.67 -4.57 -23.40
CA ALA A 60 13.95 -4.40 -21.98
C ALA A 60 15.18 -5.20 -21.53
N ALA A 61 15.73 -4.81 -20.39
CA ALA A 61 16.75 -5.54 -19.65
C ALA A 61 16.20 -6.03 -18.32
N PHE A 62 16.72 -7.17 -17.87
CA PHE A 62 16.55 -7.66 -16.50
C PHE A 62 17.76 -7.24 -15.67
N VAL A 63 17.50 -6.73 -14.47
CA VAL A 63 18.51 -6.22 -13.56
C VAL A 63 18.38 -6.92 -12.21
N ASP A 64 19.47 -7.52 -11.75
CA ASP A 64 19.64 -7.92 -10.36
C ASP A 64 20.04 -6.68 -9.55
N PHE A 65 19.32 -6.40 -8.47
CA PHE A 65 19.59 -5.29 -7.57
C PHE A 65 19.59 -5.72 -6.09
N GLY A 66 19.72 -7.02 -5.82
CA GLY A 66 19.79 -7.58 -4.47
C GLY A 66 18.46 -8.02 -3.85
N LEU A 67 17.39 -8.17 -4.64
CA LEU A 67 16.13 -8.80 -4.22
C LEU A 67 15.90 -10.13 -4.97
N GLU A 68 15.04 -10.99 -4.41
CA GLU A 68 14.71 -12.34 -4.95
C GLU A 68 14.28 -12.36 -6.42
N SER A 69 13.68 -11.27 -6.92
CA SER A 69 13.20 -11.17 -8.30
C SER A 69 13.94 -10.08 -9.08
N ASN A 70 14.43 -10.46 -10.27
CA ASN A 70 15.05 -9.53 -11.21
C ASN A 70 14.06 -8.42 -11.62
N GLY A 71 14.48 -7.17 -11.54
CA GLY A 71 13.69 -6.02 -11.94
C GLY A 71 13.66 -5.84 -13.46
N PHE A 72 12.54 -5.33 -13.97
CA PHE A 72 12.26 -5.12 -15.39
C PHE A 72 12.50 -3.66 -15.78
N LEU A 73 13.51 -3.41 -16.63
CA LEU A 73 13.91 -2.07 -17.09
C LEU A 73 13.70 -1.95 -18.61
N HIS A 74 12.69 -1.17 -19.02
CA HIS A 74 12.32 -1.00 -20.43
C HIS A 74 13.00 0.23 -21.08
N VAL A 75 13.28 0.18 -22.38
CA VAL A 75 14.07 1.21 -23.12
C VAL A 75 13.52 2.65 -23.06
N SER A 76 12.24 2.84 -22.72
CA SER A 76 11.67 4.19 -22.48
C SER A 76 12.10 4.83 -21.16
N ASP A 77 12.62 4.03 -20.25
CA ASP A 77 12.92 4.39 -18.86
C ASP A 77 14.40 4.15 -18.54
N ILE A 78 15.22 4.03 -19.59
CA ILE A 78 16.68 4.17 -19.58
C ILE A 78 17.06 5.60 -19.97
N HIS A 79 17.99 6.17 -19.23
CA HIS A 79 18.54 7.52 -19.42
C HIS A 79 19.55 7.57 -20.58
N PRO A 80 19.65 8.66 -21.39
CA PRO A 80 20.51 8.68 -22.56
C PRO A 80 22.02 8.61 -22.28
N MET A 81 22.46 8.81 -21.02
CA MET A 81 23.83 8.50 -20.58
C MET A 81 24.23 7.03 -20.80
N TYR A 82 23.26 6.13 -20.95
CA TYR A 82 23.47 4.71 -21.26
C TYR A 82 23.25 4.39 -22.76
N PHE A 83 23.13 5.40 -23.63
CA PHE A 83 23.08 5.20 -25.08
C PHE A 83 24.50 5.28 -25.68
N PRO A 84 24.74 4.72 -26.89
CA PRO A 84 26.04 4.83 -27.54
C PRO A 84 26.28 6.22 -28.14
N GLY A 85 27.43 6.85 -27.81
CA GLY A 85 27.85 8.13 -28.40
C GLY A 85 27.02 9.33 -27.93
N SER A 86 26.85 9.43 -26.60
CA SER A 86 25.92 10.39 -25.97
C SER A 86 26.35 10.81 -24.57
N ASP A 87 27.66 10.94 -24.37
CA ASP A 87 28.28 11.23 -23.08
C ASP A 87 27.79 12.55 -22.44
N ASP A 88 27.31 13.51 -23.27
CA ASP A 88 26.73 14.81 -22.86
C ASP A 88 25.23 14.99 -23.20
N LYS A 89 24.46 13.91 -23.46
CA LYS A 89 23.03 14.05 -23.85
C LYS A 89 22.07 13.95 -22.66
N THR A 90 21.80 15.08 -22.02
CA THR A 90 20.69 15.27 -21.07
C THR A 90 19.32 15.24 -21.76
N GLU A 91 18.29 14.77 -21.05
CA GLU A 91 16.88 14.93 -21.47
C GLU A 91 16.19 16.03 -20.66
N GLN A 92 15.31 16.81 -21.31
CA GLN A 92 14.55 17.87 -20.64
C GLN A 92 13.34 17.31 -19.91
N ILE A 93 13.03 17.85 -18.72
CA ILE A 93 11.83 17.45 -17.96
C ILE A 93 10.57 17.54 -18.83
N GLY A 94 9.84 16.41 -18.91
CA GLY A 94 8.60 16.29 -19.67
C GLY A 94 8.77 16.08 -21.18
N ARG A 95 10.00 16.09 -21.71
CA ARG A 95 10.32 15.85 -23.13
C ARG A 95 11.34 14.71 -23.28
N LYS A 96 10.93 13.49 -22.93
CA LYS A 96 11.69 12.26 -23.26
C LYS A 96 11.81 12.08 -24.78
N THR A 97 12.97 11.65 -25.28
CA THR A 97 13.19 11.27 -26.68
C THR A 97 12.17 10.20 -27.11
N PRO A 98 11.45 10.40 -28.23
CA PRO A 98 10.42 9.48 -28.72
C PRO A 98 10.93 8.04 -28.87
N ARG A 99 10.05 7.06 -28.59
CA ARG A 99 10.36 5.61 -28.67
C ARG A 99 10.93 5.14 -30.01
N ARG A 100 10.75 5.90 -31.09
CA ARG A 100 11.25 5.60 -32.44
C ARG A 100 12.69 6.10 -32.69
N GLU A 101 13.15 7.05 -31.90
CA GLU A 101 14.46 7.71 -32.03
C GLU A 101 15.46 7.18 -30.98
N ARG A 102 14.98 6.41 -30.00
CA ARG A 102 15.84 5.73 -29.03
C ARG A 102 16.58 4.56 -29.68
N PRO A 103 17.89 4.38 -29.42
CA PRO A 103 18.62 3.21 -29.84
C PRO A 103 18.03 1.93 -29.20
N PRO A 104 18.16 0.77 -29.86
CA PRO A 104 17.57 -0.47 -29.37
C PRO A 104 18.31 -0.98 -28.14
N ILE A 105 17.61 -1.67 -27.23
CA ILE A 105 18.10 -2.01 -25.88
C ILE A 105 19.52 -2.62 -25.85
N GLN A 106 19.83 -3.51 -26.79
CA GLN A 106 21.11 -4.21 -26.89
C GLN A 106 22.30 -3.33 -27.34
N ALA A 107 22.04 -2.11 -27.82
CA ALA A 107 23.08 -1.11 -28.07
C ALA A 107 23.34 -0.22 -26.85
N CYS A 108 22.40 -0.18 -25.89
CA CYS A 108 22.47 0.64 -24.68
C CYS A 108 23.09 -0.12 -23.49
N LEU A 109 22.61 -1.35 -23.26
CA LEU A 109 23.01 -2.16 -22.10
C LEU A 109 23.66 -3.48 -22.52
N ARG A 110 24.69 -3.87 -21.77
CA ARG A 110 25.42 -5.14 -21.90
C ARG A 110 25.17 -6.01 -20.68
N ARG A 111 25.16 -7.33 -20.85
CA ARG A 111 25.12 -8.28 -19.73
C ARG A 111 26.33 -8.07 -18.81
N GLY A 112 26.11 -8.03 -17.50
CA GLY A 112 27.13 -7.75 -16.49
C GLY A 112 27.39 -6.26 -16.22
N GLN A 113 26.83 -5.34 -17.02
CA GLN A 113 26.97 -3.90 -16.80
C GLN A 113 26.26 -3.46 -15.52
N GLU A 114 26.88 -2.54 -14.78
CA GLU A 114 26.27 -1.90 -13.61
C GLU A 114 25.46 -0.66 -14.03
N ILE A 115 24.30 -0.48 -13.39
CA ILE A 115 23.34 0.58 -13.68
C ILE A 115 22.67 1.04 -12.39
N VAL A 116 22.52 2.35 -12.22
CA VAL A 116 21.73 2.90 -11.10
C VAL A 116 20.25 2.86 -11.50
N VAL A 117 19.42 2.26 -10.65
CA VAL A 117 18.00 2.03 -10.89
C VAL A 117 17.16 2.45 -9.71
N GLN A 118 16.00 3.06 -9.98
CA GLN A 118 14.95 3.33 -9.00
C GLN A 118 13.74 2.42 -9.26
N VAL A 119 13.10 1.92 -8.21
CA VAL A 119 11.87 1.13 -8.31
C VAL A 119 10.68 2.06 -8.57
N LEU A 120 10.05 1.95 -9.74
CA LEU A 120 8.81 2.68 -10.07
C LEU A 120 7.55 2.00 -9.55
N LYS A 121 7.54 0.66 -9.58
CA LYS A 121 6.38 -0.16 -9.22
C LYS A 121 6.84 -1.51 -8.70
N GLU A 122 6.11 -2.04 -7.74
CA GLU A 122 6.32 -3.37 -7.17
C GLU A 122 6.00 -4.46 -8.20
N GLY A 123 6.54 -5.65 -7.93
CA GLY A 123 6.13 -6.85 -8.64
C GLY A 123 4.69 -7.23 -8.28
N ILE A 124 3.91 -7.71 -9.25
CA ILE A 124 2.56 -8.24 -9.00
C ILE A 124 2.56 -9.71 -9.41
N ASN A 125 2.25 -10.58 -8.45
CA ASN A 125 2.40 -12.03 -8.56
C ASN A 125 3.84 -12.41 -8.96
N THR A 126 4.02 -13.26 -9.97
CA THR A 126 5.33 -13.76 -10.44
C THR A 126 6.13 -12.78 -11.32
N LYS A 127 5.70 -11.53 -11.45
CA LYS A 127 6.43 -10.51 -12.23
C LYS A 127 7.31 -9.68 -11.30
N GLY A 128 8.61 -9.60 -11.60
CA GLY A 128 9.52 -8.70 -10.90
C GLY A 128 9.15 -7.21 -11.03
N PRO A 129 9.67 -6.35 -10.15
CA PRO A 129 9.31 -4.93 -10.08
C PRO A 129 9.73 -4.15 -11.33
N THR A 130 9.01 -3.07 -11.63
CA THR A 130 9.35 -2.17 -12.75
C THR A 130 10.38 -1.14 -12.32
N LEU A 131 11.48 -1.05 -13.07
CA LEU A 131 12.60 -0.15 -12.80
C LEU A 131 12.65 1.02 -13.79
N THR A 132 13.33 2.09 -13.37
CA THR A 132 13.77 3.22 -14.19
C THR A 132 15.22 3.54 -13.87
N SER A 133 16.00 4.07 -14.82
CA SER A 133 17.27 4.74 -14.52
C SER A 133 17.13 6.28 -14.47
N TYR A 134 15.92 6.82 -14.69
CA TYR A 134 15.58 8.20 -14.35
C TYR A 134 15.30 8.28 -12.86
N ILE A 135 16.30 8.71 -12.10
CA ILE A 135 16.18 8.88 -10.66
C ILE A 135 15.29 10.09 -10.36
N SER A 136 14.42 9.96 -9.37
CA SER A 136 13.59 11.06 -8.87
C SER A 136 13.56 11.05 -7.34
N ILE A 137 14.05 12.13 -6.72
CA ILE A 137 14.18 12.24 -5.26
C ILE A 137 13.10 13.21 -4.74
N PRO A 138 12.07 12.70 -4.04
CA PRO A 138 10.97 13.51 -3.53
C PRO A 138 11.39 14.31 -2.28
N GLY A 139 11.52 15.63 -2.43
CA GLY A 139 11.48 16.59 -1.33
C GLY A 139 10.03 16.92 -0.96
N ARG A 140 9.84 17.89 -0.07
CA ARG A 140 8.51 18.33 0.38
C ARG A 140 7.78 19.13 -0.70
N TYR A 141 8.45 20.14 -1.24
CA TYR A 141 7.95 21.07 -2.24
C TYR A 141 8.55 20.81 -3.62
N LEU A 142 9.81 20.39 -3.68
CA LEU A 142 10.55 20.08 -4.89
C LEU A 142 10.65 18.56 -5.09
N VAL A 143 10.71 18.12 -6.34
CA VAL A 143 11.28 16.82 -6.73
C VAL A 143 12.53 17.10 -7.53
N MET A 144 13.65 16.52 -7.13
CA MET A 144 14.92 16.64 -7.85
C MET A 144 15.14 15.44 -8.76
N LEU A 145 15.59 15.69 -9.98
CA LEU A 145 15.93 14.68 -10.99
C LEU A 145 17.38 14.94 -11.42
N PRO A 146 18.37 14.19 -10.88
CA PRO A 146 19.75 14.29 -11.34
C PRO A 146 19.87 13.86 -12.81
N ASP A 147 20.92 14.30 -13.47
CA ASP A 147 21.26 14.01 -14.86
C ASP A 147 20.21 14.52 -15.90
N MET A 148 19.22 15.31 -15.47
CA MET A 148 18.15 15.88 -16.32
C MET A 148 18.18 17.42 -16.36
N ASP A 149 17.69 17.99 -17.46
CA ASP A 149 17.69 19.45 -17.67
C ASP A 149 16.33 20.12 -17.39
N ARG A 150 16.44 21.38 -16.94
CA ARG A 150 15.39 22.40 -16.73
C ARG A 150 14.52 22.23 -15.48
N VAL A 151 13.84 23.32 -15.19
CA VAL A 151 12.75 23.46 -14.22
C VAL A 151 11.42 22.97 -14.83
N GLY A 152 10.59 22.33 -14.01
CA GLY A 152 9.22 21.94 -14.32
C GLY A 152 8.23 22.31 -13.20
N VAL A 153 6.94 22.28 -13.55
CA VAL A 153 5.82 22.46 -12.60
C VAL A 153 4.89 21.25 -12.69
N SER A 154 4.32 20.84 -11.55
CA SER A 154 3.37 19.72 -11.43
C SER A 154 2.32 19.68 -12.55
N ARG A 155 1.94 18.46 -12.98
CA ARG A 155 0.89 18.25 -13.99
C ARG A 155 -0.54 18.50 -13.47
N LYS A 156 -0.73 18.66 -12.16
CA LYS A 156 -2.04 18.98 -11.56
C LYS A 156 -2.41 20.47 -11.66
N VAL A 157 -1.43 21.34 -11.98
CA VAL A 157 -1.66 22.76 -12.20
C VAL A 157 -2.09 22.96 -13.65
N GLU A 158 -3.41 23.09 -13.84
CA GLU A 158 -4.07 23.36 -15.13
C GLU A 158 -4.10 24.85 -15.48
N ASP A 159 -4.03 25.73 -14.47
CA ASP A 159 -3.98 27.19 -14.62
C ASP A 159 -2.59 27.63 -15.09
N GLU A 160 -2.49 28.23 -16.28
CA GLU A 160 -1.21 28.64 -16.87
C GLU A 160 -0.64 29.94 -16.26
N GLU A 161 -1.45 30.78 -15.60
CA GLU A 161 -0.97 31.96 -14.87
C GLU A 161 -0.28 31.52 -13.58
N LEU A 162 -0.95 30.69 -12.77
CA LEU A 162 -0.34 30.05 -11.59
C LEU A 162 0.89 29.23 -11.97
N ARG A 163 0.83 28.50 -13.10
CA ARG A 163 1.99 27.76 -13.65
C ARG A 163 3.14 28.68 -14.04
N ARG A 164 2.89 29.92 -14.43
CA ARG A 164 3.93 30.92 -14.76
C ARG A 164 4.57 31.48 -13.50
N GLU A 165 3.78 31.82 -12.48
CA GLU A 165 4.29 32.23 -11.17
C GLU A 165 5.15 31.13 -10.52
N MET A 166 4.68 29.88 -10.56
CA MET A 166 5.43 28.73 -10.06
C MET A 166 6.77 28.52 -10.78
N ARG A 167 6.86 28.78 -12.09
CA ARG A 167 8.15 28.80 -12.82
C ARG A 167 9.03 29.94 -12.32
N GLN A 168 8.51 31.17 -12.26
CA GLN A 168 9.28 32.35 -11.81
C GLN A 168 9.82 32.20 -10.37
N ALA A 169 9.07 31.57 -9.47
CA ALA A 169 9.53 31.26 -8.12
C ALA A 169 10.75 30.33 -8.12
N LEU A 170 10.77 29.32 -9.00
CA LEU A 170 11.87 28.37 -9.18
C LEU A 170 13.06 28.99 -9.90
N ASP A 171 12.81 29.74 -10.98
CA ASP A 171 13.85 30.45 -11.76
C ASP A 171 14.56 31.53 -10.91
N SER A 172 13.96 31.93 -9.78
CA SER A 172 14.60 32.80 -8.79
C SER A 172 15.64 32.09 -7.89
N LEU A 173 15.65 30.76 -7.84
CA LEU A 173 16.53 29.96 -6.97
C LEU A 173 17.88 29.67 -7.65
N GLU A 174 18.93 29.55 -6.83
CA GLU A 174 20.25 29.11 -7.28
C GLU A 174 20.23 27.57 -7.41
N LEU A 175 19.80 27.08 -8.57
CA LEU A 175 19.72 25.66 -8.90
C LEU A 175 21.07 25.16 -9.43
N PRO A 176 21.60 24.01 -8.95
CA PRO A 176 22.84 23.44 -9.47
C PRO A 176 22.71 22.94 -10.92
N GLU A 177 23.79 23.07 -11.69
CA GLU A 177 23.90 22.52 -13.06
C GLU A 177 23.85 20.98 -13.05
N GLY A 178 23.22 20.38 -14.07
CA GLY A 178 23.01 18.93 -14.17
C GLY A 178 21.85 18.37 -13.34
N PHE A 179 21.03 19.22 -12.71
CA PHE A 179 19.86 18.82 -11.93
C PHE A 179 18.58 19.48 -12.41
N GLY A 180 17.58 18.67 -12.72
CA GLY A 180 16.23 19.10 -13.00
C GLY A 180 15.39 19.18 -11.72
N PHE A 181 14.47 20.15 -11.65
CA PHE A 181 13.62 20.35 -10.48
C PHE A 181 12.15 20.52 -10.86
N ILE A 182 11.25 19.83 -10.16
CA ILE A 182 9.79 19.96 -10.35
C ILE A 182 9.15 20.51 -9.07
N LEU A 183 8.46 21.65 -9.16
CA LEU A 183 7.64 22.15 -8.05
C LEU A 183 6.32 21.36 -7.97
N ARG A 184 6.09 20.74 -6.81
CA ARG A 184 4.86 20.06 -6.41
C ARG A 184 3.76 21.08 -6.11
N THR A 185 2.50 20.66 -6.12
CA THR A 185 1.37 21.53 -5.69
C THR A 185 1.52 22.02 -4.26
N ALA A 186 2.11 21.24 -3.35
CA ALA A 186 2.39 21.67 -1.99
C ALA A 186 3.36 22.87 -1.89
N GLY A 187 4.12 23.16 -2.95
CA GLY A 187 5.03 24.31 -3.05
C GLY A 187 4.37 25.59 -3.59
N GLU A 188 3.09 25.54 -3.93
CA GLU A 188 2.27 26.70 -4.33
C GLU A 188 2.21 27.75 -3.20
N GLY A 189 2.38 29.03 -3.56
CA GLY A 189 2.40 30.14 -2.60
C GLY A 189 3.55 30.13 -1.57
N LYS A 190 4.51 29.19 -1.64
CA LYS A 190 5.59 29.10 -0.65
C LYS A 190 6.73 30.07 -0.93
N GLY A 191 7.15 30.80 0.09
CA GLY A 191 8.22 31.79 -0.01
C GLY A 191 9.59 31.16 -0.32
N LYS A 192 10.44 31.92 -1.02
CA LYS A 192 11.79 31.51 -1.47
C LYS A 192 12.65 30.85 -0.39
N ALA A 193 12.52 31.28 0.86
CA ALA A 193 13.25 30.75 2.02
C ALA A 193 12.77 29.36 2.51
N GLU A 194 11.60 28.88 2.08
CA GLU A 194 11.17 27.48 2.24
C GLU A 194 11.72 26.61 1.11
N LEU A 195 11.59 27.06 -0.14
CA LEU A 195 12.11 26.33 -1.30
C LEU A 195 13.64 26.14 -1.24
N LYS A 196 14.40 27.15 -0.79
CA LYS A 196 15.86 27.03 -0.60
C LYS A 196 16.26 26.06 0.53
N ARG A 197 15.39 25.81 1.52
CA ARG A 197 15.61 24.78 2.56
C ARG A 197 15.41 23.37 1.99
N ASP A 198 14.32 23.15 1.27
CA ASP A 198 14.00 21.86 0.63
C ASP A 198 15.06 21.50 -0.42
N LEU A 199 15.52 22.49 -1.20
CA LEU A 199 16.66 22.37 -2.11
C LEU A 199 17.96 21.96 -1.39
N ALA A 200 18.30 22.61 -0.28
CA ALA A 200 19.50 22.30 0.49
C ALA A 200 19.44 20.91 1.15
N TYR A 201 18.25 20.45 1.55
CA TYR A 201 18.03 19.08 2.02
C TYR A 201 18.28 18.06 0.89
N LEU A 202 17.68 18.28 -0.30
CA LEU A 202 17.87 17.43 -1.48
C LEU A 202 19.33 17.35 -1.92
N GLN A 203 20.05 18.48 -1.94
CA GLN A 203 21.48 18.52 -2.27
C GLN A 203 22.36 17.71 -1.31
N ARG A 204 22.04 17.68 0.00
CA ARG A 204 22.75 16.87 0.99
C ARG A 204 22.48 15.38 0.74
N LEU A 205 21.20 15.01 0.62
CA LEU A 205 20.77 13.65 0.34
C LEU A 205 21.41 13.07 -0.93
N TRP A 206 21.55 13.87 -1.99
CA TRP A 206 22.26 13.44 -3.20
C TRP A 206 23.75 13.18 -2.97
N LYS A 207 24.45 14.04 -2.22
CA LYS A 207 25.87 13.83 -1.91
C LYS A 207 26.10 12.53 -1.15
N ASP A 208 25.16 12.11 -0.30
CA ASP A 208 25.25 10.85 0.42
C ASP A 208 24.92 9.63 -0.44
N ILE A 209 23.97 9.75 -1.37
CA ILE A 209 23.72 8.76 -2.43
C ILE A 209 24.95 8.59 -3.33
N GLU A 210 25.58 9.70 -3.73
CA GLU A 210 26.79 9.68 -4.56
C GLU A 210 28.00 9.08 -3.81
N ARG A 211 28.13 9.38 -2.51
CA ARG A 211 29.12 8.76 -1.61
C ARG A 211 28.96 7.22 -1.59
N ARG A 212 27.73 6.73 -1.42
CA ARG A 212 27.38 5.29 -1.45
C ARG A 212 27.56 4.67 -2.84
N ARG A 213 27.31 5.42 -3.92
CA ARG A 213 27.54 5.01 -5.32
C ARG A 213 29.02 4.73 -5.61
N LYS A 214 29.94 5.39 -4.91
CA LYS A 214 31.40 5.19 -5.06
C LYS A 214 31.95 3.97 -4.30
N GLY A 215 31.20 3.38 -3.36
CA GLY A 215 31.65 2.24 -2.54
C GLY A 215 31.27 0.85 -3.07
N GLY A 216 32.13 0.24 -3.90
CA GLY A 216 32.12 -1.21 -4.19
C GLY A 216 31.36 -1.69 -5.44
N ASN A 217 31.56 -2.97 -5.78
CA ASN A 217 31.23 -3.59 -7.09
C ASN A 217 30.16 -4.72 -6.98
N LYS A 218 29.29 -4.63 -5.99
CA LYS A 218 28.13 -5.53 -5.77
C LYS A 218 26.82 -4.74 -5.88
N PRO A 219 25.71 -5.39 -6.31
CA PRO A 219 24.38 -4.81 -6.18
C PRO A 219 24.10 -4.38 -4.74
N ARG A 220 23.51 -3.20 -4.56
CA ARG A 220 23.28 -2.61 -3.22
C ARG A 220 22.26 -1.49 -3.23
N LEU A 221 21.60 -1.31 -2.10
CA LEU A 221 20.78 -0.15 -1.79
C LEU A 221 21.65 1.11 -1.64
N LEU A 222 21.31 2.17 -2.36
CA LEU A 222 21.89 3.51 -2.17
C LEU A 222 20.99 4.38 -1.28
N TYR A 223 19.68 4.31 -1.53
CA TYR A 223 18.64 5.08 -0.86
C TYR A 223 17.42 4.20 -0.63
N ALA A 224 17.00 4.07 0.63
CA ALA A 224 15.62 3.70 0.95
C ALA A 224 14.75 4.95 0.84
N GLU A 225 13.64 4.86 0.12
CA GLU A 225 12.51 5.76 0.33
C GLU A 225 12.01 5.56 1.77
N SER A 226 11.70 6.65 2.45
CA SER A 226 11.48 6.62 3.90
C SER A 226 10.24 5.83 4.33
N ASP A 227 10.16 5.47 5.61
CA ASP A 227 9.01 4.81 6.23
C ASP A 227 7.69 5.59 6.08
N LEU A 228 6.55 4.96 6.38
CA LEU A 228 5.25 5.64 6.33
C LEU A 228 5.23 6.95 7.14
N LEU A 229 5.82 6.97 8.35
CA LEU A 229 5.90 8.16 9.19
C LEU A 229 6.53 9.33 8.44
N MET A 230 7.73 9.14 7.90
CA MET A 230 8.49 10.20 7.24
C MET A 230 7.88 10.59 5.89
N ARG A 231 7.29 9.65 5.13
CA ARG A 231 6.53 9.97 3.90
C ARG A 231 5.29 10.80 4.20
N VAL A 232 4.57 10.48 5.28
CA VAL A 232 3.40 11.25 5.72
C VAL A 232 3.81 12.64 6.22
N LEU A 233 4.86 12.76 7.03
CA LEU A 233 5.37 14.07 7.45
C LEU A 233 5.92 14.90 6.27
N ARG A 234 6.45 14.27 5.21
CA ARG A 234 6.84 14.97 3.97
C ARG A 234 5.63 15.42 3.16
N ASP A 235 4.67 14.53 2.90
CA ASP A 235 3.66 14.68 1.86
C ASP A 235 2.26 15.09 2.37
N LEU A 236 1.94 14.96 3.67
CA LEU A 236 0.63 15.29 4.28
C LEU A 236 0.67 16.45 5.27
N TRP A 237 1.81 16.75 5.90
CA TRP A 237 1.92 17.86 6.86
C TRP A 237 1.80 19.21 6.16
N THR A 238 0.59 19.74 5.98
CA THR A 238 0.33 21.08 5.43
C THR A 238 0.35 22.13 6.54
N THR A 239 0.08 23.40 6.19
CA THR A 239 -0.19 24.49 7.14
C THR A 239 -1.59 24.42 7.77
N GLU A 240 -2.44 23.46 7.37
CA GLU A 240 -3.78 23.22 7.94
C GLU A 240 -3.70 22.26 9.14
N VAL A 241 -2.61 21.47 9.22
CA VAL A 241 -2.33 20.55 10.34
C VAL A 241 -1.82 21.35 11.55
N SER A 242 -2.70 21.55 12.53
CA SER A 242 -2.37 22.27 13.76
C SER A 242 -1.67 21.41 14.81
N GLU A 243 -1.93 20.11 14.81
CA GLU A 243 -1.48 19.16 15.84
C GLU A 243 -1.10 17.82 15.23
N ILE A 244 0.01 17.24 15.70
CA ILE A 244 0.48 15.89 15.37
C ILE A 244 0.62 15.13 16.70
N VAL A 245 -0.16 14.07 16.87
CA VAL A 245 -0.19 13.20 18.05
C VAL A 245 0.53 11.90 17.74
N ILE A 246 1.51 11.52 18.55
CA ILE A 246 2.29 10.27 18.40
C ILE A 246 2.38 9.54 19.74
N ASP A 247 2.17 8.22 19.73
CA ASP A 247 2.23 7.34 20.91
C ASP A 247 3.66 6.85 21.24
N ASP A 248 4.41 6.34 20.27
CA ASP A 248 5.80 5.93 20.49
C ASP A 248 6.79 7.11 20.50
N GLU A 249 7.70 7.09 21.47
CA GLU A 249 8.75 8.09 21.62
C GLU A 249 9.86 7.96 20.56
N SER A 250 10.11 6.77 20.01
CA SER A 250 11.09 6.60 18.91
C SER A 250 10.60 7.33 17.64
N ALA A 251 9.33 7.11 17.26
CA ALA A 251 8.66 7.83 16.18
C ALA A 251 8.62 9.34 16.45
N LEU A 252 8.34 9.73 17.70
CA LEU A 252 8.26 11.15 18.08
C LEU A 252 9.62 11.85 17.99
N ARG A 253 10.72 11.25 18.44
CA ARG A 253 12.09 11.79 18.23
C ARG A 253 12.39 11.99 16.75
N ARG A 254 12.10 10.99 15.90
CA ARG A 254 12.33 11.05 14.45
C ARG A 254 11.49 12.16 13.79
N ALA A 255 10.21 12.26 14.14
CA ALA A 255 9.32 13.33 13.69
C ALA A 255 9.80 14.73 14.11
N GLY A 256 10.21 14.90 15.37
CA GLY A 256 10.73 16.16 15.90
C GLY A 256 12.00 16.63 15.19
N ARG A 257 12.94 15.73 14.92
CA ARG A 257 14.14 16.01 14.12
C ARG A 257 13.77 16.46 12.70
N PHE A 258 12.86 15.75 12.02
CA PHE A 258 12.41 16.12 10.68
C PHE A 258 11.72 17.50 10.64
N MET A 259 10.81 17.78 11.58
CA MET A 259 10.13 19.07 11.67
C MET A 259 11.12 20.23 11.88
N LYS A 260 12.15 20.04 12.72
CA LYS A 260 13.24 21.02 12.93
C LYS A 260 14.07 21.29 11.67
N ILE A 261 14.37 20.26 10.87
CA ILE A 261 15.12 20.41 9.62
C ILE A 261 14.28 21.17 8.57
N VAL A 262 13.02 20.75 8.41
CA VAL A 262 12.16 21.19 7.30
C VAL A 262 11.51 22.54 7.58
N SER A 263 10.89 22.73 8.75
CA SER A 263 10.25 23.99 9.12
C SER A 263 10.33 24.28 10.63
N PRO A 264 11.49 24.78 11.12
CA PRO A 264 11.71 25.11 12.54
C PRO A 264 10.92 26.34 13.04
N ARG A 265 10.01 26.89 12.23
CA ARG A 265 9.08 27.98 12.59
C ARG A 265 7.61 27.58 12.37
N SER A 266 7.30 26.28 12.30
CA SER A 266 5.90 25.85 12.18
C SER A 266 5.11 26.17 13.45
N ALA A 267 3.82 26.48 13.28
CA ALA A 267 2.86 26.56 14.38
C ALA A 267 2.26 25.19 14.76
N THR A 268 2.55 24.12 13.98
CA THR A 268 2.11 22.75 14.25
C THR A 268 2.72 22.23 15.55
N LYS A 269 1.88 21.86 16.52
CA LYS A 269 2.30 21.24 17.78
C LYS A 269 2.60 19.76 17.59
N LEU A 270 3.69 19.29 18.19
CA LEU A 270 4.00 17.87 18.32
C LEU A 270 3.65 17.42 19.74
N LEU A 271 2.70 16.50 19.85
CA LEU A 271 2.08 16.08 21.11
C LEU A 271 2.45 14.62 21.40
N LYS A 272 2.94 14.33 22.60
CA LYS A 272 3.09 12.95 23.05
C LYS A 272 1.76 12.42 23.57
N TYR A 273 1.36 11.25 23.10
CA TYR A 273 0.30 10.46 23.69
C TYR A 273 0.93 9.48 24.68
N ASP A 274 0.56 9.60 25.96
CA ASP A 274 1.20 8.95 27.10
C ASP A 274 0.27 8.00 27.87
N ARG A 275 -0.98 7.83 27.39
CA ARG A 275 -1.98 6.99 28.03
C ARG A 275 -1.87 5.53 27.59
N PRO A 276 -2.25 4.56 28.44
CA PRO A 276 -2.26 3.14 28.11
C PRO A 276 -3.36 2.73 27.10
N THR A 277 -4.49 3.44 27.04
CA THR A 277 -5.53 3.19 26.02
C THR A 277 -4.97 3.32 24.60
N PRO A 278 -5.25 2.41 23.65
CA PRO A 278 -4.78 2.55 22.27
C PRO A 278 -5.23 3.88 21.65
N VAL A 279 -4.28 4.64 21.07
CA VAL A 279 -4.53 6.03 20.63
C VAL A 279 -5.70 6.16 19.65
N PHE A 280 -5.86 5.23 18.70
CA PHE A 280 -6.98 5.24 17.76
C PHE A 280 -8.34 4.89 18.40
N HIS A 281 -8.38 4.14 19.50
CA HIS A 281 -9.61 3.94 20.27
C HIS A 281 -9.99 5.22 21.03
N ALA A 282 -9.02 5.87 21.69
CA ALA A 282 -9.25 7.11 22.43
C ALA A 282 -9.76 8.26 21.53
N PHE A 283 -9.27 8.36 20.29
CA PHE A 283 -9.74 9.35 19.31
C PHE A 283 -10.96 8.88 18.48
N GLY A 284 -11.55 7.71 18.74
CA GLY A 284 -12.71 7.21 18.00
C GLY A 284 -12.44 6.94 16.51
N ILE A 285 -11.19 6.64 16.16
CA ILE A 285 -10.74 6.43 14.78
C ILE A 285 -10.97 4.97 14.35
N GLU A 286 -10.83 4.00 15.27
CA GLU A 286 -10.95 2.58 14.94
C GLU A 286 -12.36 2.22 14.40
N GLU A 287 -13.43 2.78 14.98
CA GLU A 287 -14.80 2.68 14.45
C GLU A 287 -14.97 3.28 13.05
N GLN A 288 -14.15 4.27 12.68
CA GLN A 288 -14.16 4.89 11.35
C GLN A 288 -13.35 4.03 10.36
N ILE A 289 -12.25 3.41 10.80
CA ILE A 289 -11.44 2.48 10.01
C ILE A 289 -12.23 1.20 9.70
N ALA A 290 -12.99 0.65 10.66
CA ALA A 290 -13.89 -0.48 10.40
C ALA A 290 -14.89 -0.19 9.25
N ARG A 291 -15.39 1.04 9.15
CA ARG A 291 -16.29 1.50 8.07
C ARG A 291 -15.59 1.67 6.72
N ILE A 292 -14.25 1.73 6.65
CA ILE A 292 -13.50 1.70 5.38
C ILE A 292 -13.63 0.32 4.71
N HIS A 293 -13.80 -0.76 5.48
CA HIS A 293 -13.95 -2.11 4.93
C HIS A 293 -15.41 -2.57 4.78
N ALA A 294 -16.37 -1.82 5.34
CA ALA A 294 -17.79 -2.11 5.18
C ALA A 294 -18.26 -1.98 3.71
N ARG A 295 -19.21 -2.84 3.30
CA ARG A 295 -19.88 -2.74 2.00
C ARG A 295 -20.84 -1.54 1.95
N GLU A 296 -21.54 -1.30 3.05
CA GLU A 296 -22.48 -0.18 3.19
C GLU A 296 -21.89 0.92 4.09
N VAL A 297 -22.07 2.18 3.70
CA VAL A 297 -21.58 3.37 4.41
C VAL A 297 -22.74 4.35 4.63
N PRO A 298 -23.13 4.69 5.87
CA PRO A 298 -24.24 5.60 6.12
C PRO A 298 -23.89 7.06 5.78
N LEU A 299 -24.84 7.76 5.17
CA LEU A 299 -24.78 9.20 4.89
C LEU A 299 -25.38 10.02 6.05
N PRO A 300 -24.91 11.26 6.32
CA PRO A 300 -25.42 12.11 7.40
C PRO A 300 -26.96 12.30 7.40
N GLY A 301 -27.58 12.40 6.23
CA GLY A 301 -29.02 12.55 6.06
C GLY A 301 -29.86 11.28 6.28
N GLY A 302 -29.24 10.14 6.58
CA GLY A 302 -29.94 8.86 6.78
C GLY A 302 -30.18 8.05 5.50
N GLY A 303 -29.47 8.37 4.41
CA GLY A 303 -29.22 7.48 3.29
C GLY A 303 -27.99 6.59 3.50
N SER A 304 -27.59 5.83 2.49
CA SER A 304 -26.36 5.03 2.50
C SER A 304 -25.75 4.85 1.11
N LEU A 305 -24.43 4.62 1.06
CA LEU A 305 -23.70 4.17 -0.11
C LEU A 305 -23.48 2.66 -0.04
N VAL A 306 -23.56 1.98 -1.18
CA VAL A 306 -23.22 0.56 -1.31
C VAL A 306 -22.05 0.43 -2.28
N ILE A 307 -20.90 -0.06 -1.82
CA ILE A 307 -19.63 -0.11 -2.57
C ILE A 307 -19.24 -1.56 -2.86
N ASP A 308 -19.31 -1.98 -4.12
CA ASP A 308 -18.93 -3.31 -4.59
C ASP A 308 -17.70 -3.27 -5.51
N GLU A 309 -16.61 -3.89 -5.07
CA GLU A 309 -15.38 -4.09 -5.85
C GLU A 309 -15.48 -5.37 -6.69
N THR A 310 -15.50 -5.24 -8.01
CA THR A 310 -15.41 -6.38 -8.96
C THR A 310 -13.99 -6.52 -9.51
N GLU A 311 -13.73 -7.57 -10.31
CA GLU A 311 -12.43 -7.79 -10.95
C GLU A 311 -12.00 -6.65 -11.89
N ALA A 312 -12.96 -6.06 -12.63
CA ALA A 312 -12.67 -5.06 -13.67
C ALA A 312 -12.95 -3.61 -13.25
N MET A 313 -13.93 -3.40 -12.36
CA MET A 313 -14.46 -2.08 -12.00
C MET A 313 -15.03 -2.07 -10.57
N ILE A 314 -15.21 -0.87 -10.01
CA ILE A 314 -15.91 -0.66 -8.74
C ILE A 314 -17.26 -0.02 -9.05
N ALA A 315 -18.33 -0.60 -8.53
CA ALA A 315 -19.67 -0.02 -8.58
C ALA A 315 -19.99 0.63 -7.22
N ILE A 316 -20.61 1.81 -7.26
CA ILE A 316 -21.12 2.49 -6.07
C ILE A 316 -22.57 2.88 -6.33
N ASP A 317 -23.48 2.41 -5.48
CA ASP A 317 -24.93 2.70 -5.49
C ASP A 317 -25.29 3.66 -4.35
N VAL A 318 -26.32 4.50 -4.53
CA VAL A 318 -26.71 5.59 -3.63
C VAL A 318 -28.19 5.44 -3.21
N ASN A 319 -28.41 5.06 -1.96
CA ASN A 319 -29.73 4.88 -1.38
C ASN A 319 -30.13 6.10 -0.51
N SER A 320 -31.32 6.65 -0.72
CA SER A 320 -31.86 7.75 0.12
C SER A 320 -32.37 7.29 1.50
N GLY A 321 -32.57 5.98 1.69
CA GLY A 321 -32.84 5.36 2.99
C GLY A 321 -34.05 5.97 3.71
N LYS A 322 -33.83 6.57 4.87
CA LYS A 322 -34.87 7.22 5.69
C LYS A 322 -35.01 8.73 5.44
N MET A 323 -34.21 9.31 4.54
CA MET A 323 -34.20 10.75 4.27
C MET A 323 -35.50 11.17 3.56
N ARG A 324 -36.41 11.83 4.30
CA ARG A 324 -37.68 12.36 3.80
C ARG A 324 -37.79 13.84 4.14
N HIS A 325 -37.40 14.72 3.23
CA HIS A 325 -37.76 16.13 3.35
C HIS A 325 -39.24 16.32 3.01
N HIS A 326 -39.97 17.06 3.84
CA HIS A 326 -41.35 17.44 3.56
C HIS A 326 -41.39 18.45 2.40
N GLY A 327 -41.82 18.00 1.22
CA GLY A 327 -42.17 18.88 0.10
C GLY A 327 -41.98 18.24 -1.27
N ASP A 328 -40.80 17.71 -1.55
CA ASP A 328 -40.42 17.32 -2.91
C ASP A 328 -39.36 16.18 -2.94
N ALA A 329 -39.52 15.30 -3.93
CA ALA A 329 -38.63 14.18 -4.19
C ALA A 329 -37.34 14.60 -4.91
N GLU A 330 -37.39 15.60 -5.82
CA GLU A 330 -36.20 16.02 -6.57
C GLU A 330 -35.17 16.71 -5.66
N THR A 331 -35.60 17.63 -4.80
CA THR A 331 -34.74 18.24 -3.78
C THR A 331 -34.21 17.24 -2.75
N THR A 332 -34.94 16.14 -2.50
CA THR A 332 -34.43 15.04 -1.67
C THR A 332 -33.32 14.28 -2.41
N ALA A 333 -33.57 13.84 -3.65
CA ALA A 333 -32.58 13.15 -4.49
C ALA A 333 -31.30 13.98 -4.69
N TYR A 334 -31.43 15.27 -5.02
CA TYR A 334 -30.31 16.19 -5.17
C TYR A 334 -29.48 16.31 -3.88
N LYS A 335 -30.11 16.48 -2.71
CA LYS A 335 -29.38 16.55 -1.43
C LYS A 335 -28.69 15.24 -1.06
N THR A 336 -29.36 14.10 -1.23
CA THR A 336 -28.72 12.79 -1.03
C THR A 336 -27.51 12.64 -1.96
N ASN A 337 -27.61 13.05 -3.22
CA ASN A 337 -26.47 13.04 -4.15
C ASN A 337 -25.36 14.01 -3.73
N VAL A 338 -25.67 15.20 -3.20
CA VAL A 338 -24.65 16.14 -2.67
C VAL A 338 -23.84 15.52 -1.52
N GLU A 339 -24.51 14.84 -0.59
CA GLU A 339 -23.84 14.10 0.50
C GLU A 339 -23.08 12.87 -0.02
N ALA A 340 -23.66 12.14 -0.96
CA ALA A 340 -23.06 10.97 -1.58
C ALA A 340 -21.77 11.32 -2.32
N VAL A 341 -21.75 12.41 -3.11
CA VAL A 341 -20.56 12.88 -3.83
C VAL A 341 -19.39 13.16 -2.89
N ASP A 342 -19.65 13.83 -1.76
CA ASP A 342 -18.63 14.13 -0.75
C ASP A 342 -18.08 12.84 -0.12
N GLU A 343 -18.97 11.91 0.27
CA GLU A 343 -18.59 10.65 0.91
C GLU A 343 -17.94 9.66 -0.07
N ILE A 344 -18.37 9.59 -1.33
CA ILE A 344 -17.71 8.82 -2.41
C ILE A 344 -16.27 9.30 -2.57
N CYS A 345 -16.06 10.61 -2.70
CA CYS A 345 -14.71 11.17 -2.84
C CYS A 345 -13.84 10.89 -1.61
N ARG A 346 -14.42 10.84 -0.40
CA ARG A 346 -13.73 10.45 0.83
C ARG A 346 -13.38 8.96 0.85
N GLN A 347 -14.34 8.07 0.55
CA GLN A 347 -14.14 6.62 0.52
C GLN A 347 -13.13 6.18 -0.54
N LEU A 348 -13.08 6.85 -1.70
CA LEU A 348 -12.06 6.57 -2.73
C LEU A 348 -10.63 6.87 -2.25
N ARG A 349 -10.42 7.90 -1.42
CA ARG A 349 -9.15 8.15 -0.73
C ARG A 349 -8.90 7.09 0.35
N LEU A 350 -9.85 6.92 1.27
CA LEU A 350 -9.71 6.06 2.46
C LEU A 350 -9.48 4.59 2.15
N ARG A 351 -9.98 4.07 1.02
CA ARG A 351 -9.79 2.67 0.58
C ARG A 351 -8.59 2.46 -0.36
N ASP A 352 -7.92 3.55 -0.79
CA ASP A 352 -7.06 3.67 -1.99
C ASP A 352 -7.56 2.85 -3.20
N VAL A 353 -8.87 2.94 -3.47
CA VAL A 353 -9.51 2.22 -4.57
C VAL A 353 -9.14 2.88 -5.91
N GLY A 354 -8.82 2.09 -6.93
CA GLY A 354 -8.46 2.61 -8.24
C GLY A 354 -8.75 1.64 -9.39
N GLY A 355 -8.71 2.16 -10.61
CA GLY A 355 -9.24 1.51 -11.81
C GLY A 355 -10.39 2.32 -12.40
N LEU A 356 -11.36 1.63 -13.01
CA LEU A 356 -12.63 2.17 -13.45
C LEU A 356 -13.62 2.15 -12.27
N VAL A 357 -14.28 3.28 -12.00
CA VAL A 357 -15.33 3.41 -10.98
C VAL A 357 -16.58 3.94 -11.67
N LEU A 358 -17.71 3.29 -11.37
CA LEU A 358 -19.05 3.71 -11.77
C LEU A 358 -19.81 4.11 -10.51
N CYS A 359 -20.36 5.32 -10.48
CA CYS A 359 -21.25 5.77 -9.40
C CYS A 359 -22.66 5.92 -9.96
N ASP A 360 -23.57 5.04 -9.55
CA ASP A 360 -24.99 5.14 -9.85
C ASP A 360 -25.61 6.13 -8.86
N LEU A 361 -26.06 7.29 -9.37
CA LEU A 361 -26.60 8.39 -8.57
C LEU A 361 -28.12 8.44 -8.71
N ILE A 362 -28.82 8.88 -7.66
CA ILE A 362 -30.28 8.99 -7.69
C ILE A 362 -30.69 9.93 -8.82
N ASP A 363 -31.64 9.51 -9.64
CA ASP A 363 -32.01 10.24 -10.86
C ASP A 363 -32.53 11.67 -10.57
N MET A 364 -32.06 12.64 -11.34
CA MET A 364 -32.39 14.07 -11.19
C MET A 364 -32.93 14.62 -12.51
N MET A 365 -34.08 15.29 -12.51
CA MET A 365 -34.67 15.84 -13.74
C MET A 365 -33.98 17.14 -14.18
N SER A 366 -33.64 18.01 -13.23
CA SER A 366 -32.97 19.28 -13.48
C SER A 366 -31.53 19.09 -13.97
N ARG A 367 -31.26 19.62 -15.17
CA ARG A 367 -29.87 19.75 -15.67
C ARG A 367 -29.00 20.64 -14.78
N SER A 368 -29.60 21.52 -13.98
CA SER A 368 -28.86 22.36 -13.03
C SER A 368 -28.30 21.50 -11.89
N HIS A 369 -29.13 20.65 -11.29
CA HIS A 369 -28.71 19.69 -10.25
C HIS A 369 -27.63 18.73 -10.78
N ARG A 370 -27.82 18.16 -11.98
CA ARG A 370 -26.79 17.31 -12.63
C ARG A 370 -25.45 18.04 -12.78
N ARG A 371 -25.45 19.29 -13.26
CA ARG A 371 -24.22 20.07 -13.50
C ARG A 371 -23.54 20.52 -12.20
N ASP A 372 -24.31 20.85 -11.16
CA ASP A 372 -23.75 21.18 -9.84
C ASP A 372 -23.04 19.96 -9.22
N ILE A 373 -23.69 18.81 -9.26
CA ILE A 373 -23.12 17.51 -8.84
C ILE A 373 -21.82 17.21 -9.60
N GLU A 374 -21.76 17.39 -10.92
CA GLU A 374 -20.51 17.25 -11.69
C GLU A 374 -19.40 18.22 -11.25
N ASN A 375 -19.75 19.47 -10.97
CA ASN A 375 -18.78 20.48 -10.53
C ASN A 375 -18.24 20.13 -9.14
N ARG A 376 -19.13 19.75 -8.21
CA ARG A 376 -18.77 19.32 -6.86
C ARG A 376 -17.89 18.07 -6.87
N PHE A 377 -18.20 17.08 -7.70
CA PHE A 377 -17.39 15.87 -7.85
C PHE A 377 -15.97 16.21 -8.34
N LYS A 378 -15.84 17.10 -9.33
CA LYS A 378 -14.53 17.61 -9.80
C LYS A 378 -13.79 18.38 -8.70
N GLU A 379 -14.48 19.24 -7.94
CA GLU A 379 -13.90 20.01 -6.84
C GLU A 379 -13.38 19.10 -5.71
N ARG A 380 -14.20 18.16 -5.24
CA ARG A 380 -13.80 17.21 -4.18
C ARG A 380 -12.64 16.31 -4.60
N LEU A 381 -12.55 15.93 -5.87
CA LEU A 381 -11.40 15.18 -6.40
C LEU A 381 -10.11 15.99 -6.53
N LYS A 382 -10.13 17.33 -6.49
CA LYS A 382 -8.88 18.13 -6.44
C LYS A 382 -8.05 17.85 -5.18
N ARG A 383 -8.70 17.41 -4.08
CA ARG A 383 -8.03 16.96 -2.85
C ARG A 383 -7.36 15.58 -3.01
N ASP A 384 -7.65 14.80 -4.05
CA ASP A 384 -7.10 13.45 -4.20
C ASP A 384 -5.62 13.47 -4.63
N ARG A 385 -4.83 12.55 -4.09
CA ARG A 385 -3.43 12.31 -4.41
C ARG A 385 -3.28 11.63 -5.77
N ALA A 386 -4.17 10.68 -6.10
CA ALA A 386 -4.17 9.99 -7.38
C ALA A 386 -4.51 10.92 -8.56
N ALA A 387 -4.12 10.55 -9.77
CA ALA A 387 -4.64 11.18 -10.98
C ALA A 387 -6.03 10.61 -11.30
N THR A 388 -7.02 11.48 -11.44
CA THR A 388 -8.42 11.12 -11.74
C THR A 388 -8.87 11.71 -13.07
N LYS A 389 -9.80 11.03 -13.75
CA LYS A 389 -10.55 11.58 -14.89
C LYS A 389 -12.02 11.19 -14.75
N THR A 390 -12.91 12.16 -14.93
CA THR A 390 -14.37 12.01 -14.79
C THR A 390 -15.07 12.39 -16.08
N LEU A 391 -16.09 11.64 -16.49
CA LEU A 391 -17.02 12.04 -17.54
C LEU A 391 -18.23 12.77 -16.94
N PRO A 392 -19.03 13.50 -17.75
CA PRO A 392 -20.34 14.01 -17.34
C PRO A 392 -21.30 12.89 -16.92
N ILE A 393 -22.41 13.24 -16.26
CA ILE A 393 -23.46 12.26 -15.92
C ILE A 393 -24.01 11.65 -17.22
N SER A 394 -24.00 10.31 -17.31
CA SER A 394 -24.48 9.59 -18.49
C SER A 394 -26.00 9.73 -18.69
N GLN A 395 -26.50 9.27 -19.85
CA GLN A 395 -27.95 9.18 -20.09
C GLN A 395 -28.65 8.17 -19.16
N PHE A 396 -27.88 7.31 -18.47
CA PHE A 396 -28.37 6.30 -17.52
C PHE A 396 -28.17 6.71 -16.05
N GLY A 397 -27.91 7.99 -15.74
CA GLY A 397 -27.70 8.48 -14.36
C GLY A 397 -26.31 8.19 -13.78
N ILE A 398 -25.60 7.20 -14.30
CA ILE A 398 -24.26 6.79 -13.87
C ILE A 398 -23.20 7.88 -14.16
N VAL A 399 -22.32 8.15 -13.20
CA VAL A 399 -21.05 8.87 -13.37
C VAL A 399 -19.92 7.87 -13.63
N GLU A 400 -19.22 8.04 -14.75
CA GLU A 400 -18.04 7.25 -15.10
C GLU A 400 -16.75 7.98 -14.72
N MET A 401 -15.85 7.32 -13.97
CA MET A 401 -14.53 7.87 -13.69
C MET A 401 -13.41 6.82 -13.71
N THR A 402 -12.17 7.28 -13.91
CA THR A 402 -10.95 6.48 -13.72
C THR A 402 -10.05 7.12 -12.67
N ARG A 403 -9.52 6.31 -11.74
CA ARG A 403 -8.58 6.72 -10.69
C ARG A 403 -7.30 5.90 -10.78
N GLN A 404 -6.14 6.55 -10.83
CA GLN A 404 -4.84 5.88 -10.90
C GLN A 404 -4.55 5.12 -9.60
N ARG A 405 -4.45 3.79 -9.65
CA ARG A 405 -3.90 2.95 -8.57
C ARG A 405 -2.49 3.42 -8.21
N GLN A 406 -2.26 3.78 -6.95
CA GLN A 406 -0.93 4.13 -6.42
C GLN A 406 -0.30 2.90 -5.77
N LYS A 407 -1.00 2.28 -4.81
CA LYS A 407 -0.61 1.03 -4.15
C LYS A 407 -1.59 -0.10 -4.49
N GLN A 408 -1.35 -1.28 -3.91
CA GLN A 408 -2.37 -2.32 -3.75
C GLN A 408 -3.45 -1.81 -2.78
N SER A 409 -4.74 -2.07 -3.07
CA SER A 409 -5.82 -1.54 -2.22
C SER A 409 -5.81 -2.19 -0.84
N LEU A 410 -6.16 -1.42 0.20
CA LEU A 410 -6.12 -1.83 1.61
C LEU A 410 -6.87 -3.15 1.88
N ARG A 411 -7.94 -3.41 1.13
CA ARG A 411 -8.70 -4.66 1.19
C ARG A 411 -7.86 -5.88 0.80
N ASN A 412 -7.01 -5.80 -0.21
CA ASN A 412 -6.14 -6.91 -0.60
C ASN A 412 -4.94 -7.10 0.35
N THR A 413 -4.60 -6.11 1.17
CA THR A 413 -3.56 -6.24 2.20
C THR A 413 -4.09 -7.07 3.38
N HIS A 414 -5.25 -6.68 3.92
CA HIS A 414 -5.84 -7.26 5.14
C HIS A 414 -6.77 -8.45 4.91
N TYR A 415 -7.25 -8.68 3.68
CA TYR A 415 -8.18 -9.77 3.37
C TYR A 415 -7.60 -10.73 2.31
N ALA A 416 -7.86 -12.01 2.48
CA ALA A 416 -7.57 -13.05 1.50
C ALA A 416 -8.87 -13.55 0.84
N LYS A 417 -8.76 -14.17 -0.35
CA LYS A 417 -9.87 -14.90 -0.96
C LYS A 417 -10.35 -16.00 -0.01
N CYS A 418 -11.66 -16.06 0.24
CA CYS A 418 -12.24 -17.11 1.08
C CYS A 418 -11.96 -18.49 0.44
N PRO A 419 -11.39 -19.46 1.17
CA PRO A 419 -11.04 -20.76 0.61
C PRO A 419 -12.29 -21.55 0.20
N SER A 420 -13.34 -21.53 1.03
CA SER A 420 -14.57 -22.31 0.86
C SER A 420 -15.39 -21.93 -0.38
N CYS A 421 -15.25 -20.69 -0.86
CA CYS A 421 -15.93 -20.21 -2.07
C CYS A 421 -14.97 -19.61 -3.12
N THR A 422 -13.69 -20.02 -3.05
CA THR A 422 -12.62 -19.70 -4.02
C THR A 422 -12.50 -18.23 -4.45
N GLY A 423 -12.85 -17.30 -3.54
CA GLY A 423 -12.80 -15.86 -3.77
C GLY A 423 -14.11 -15.19 -4.19
N ARG A 424 -15.26 -15.89 -4.18
CA ARG A 424 -16.59 -15.25 -4.28
C ARG A 424 -16.88 -14.30 -3.12
N GLY A 425 -16.23 -14.55 -1.97
CA GLY A 425 -16.08 -13.62 -0.86
C GLY A 425 -14.61 -13.57 -0.40
N MET A 426 -14.32 -12.67 0.53
CA MET A 426 -13.00 -12.53 1.16
C MET A 426 -13.13 -12.63 2.68
N LEU A 427 -12.14 -13.23 3.33
CA LEU A 427 -12.02 -13.32 4.79
C LEU A 427 -10.85 -12.42 5.24
N LYS A 428 -10.94 -11.82 6.43
CA LYS A 428 -9.80 -11.11 7.01
C LYS A 428 -8.69 -12.12 7.32
N ARG A 429 -7.43 -11.75 7.08
CA ARG A 429 -6.28 -12.64 7.24
C ARG A 429 -5.95 -12.84 8.74
N PRO A 430 -5.49 -14.04 9.17
CA PRO A 430 -5.29 -14.33 10.60
C PRO A 430 -4.37 -13.34 11.33
N ASP A 431 -3.29 -12.88 10.68
CA ASP A 431 -2.40 -11.83 11.17
C ASP A 431 -3.18 -10.54 11.49
N SER A 432 -3.97 -10.08 10.52
CA SER A 432 -4.74 -8.84 10.62
C SER A 432 -5.93 -8.98 11.60
N VAL A 433 -6.42 -10.19 11.85
CA VAL A 433 -7.42 -10.48 12.91
C VAL A 433 -6.74 -10.46 14.29
N ALA A 434 -5.56 -11.06 14.43
CA ALA A 434 -4.79 -11.02 15.67
C ALA A 434 -4.37 -9.59 16.04
N ASP A 435 -3.99 -8.74 15.09
CA ASP A 435 -3.66 -7.32 15.35
C ASP A 435 -4.87 -6.50 15.83
N ASP A 436 -6.04 -6.69 15.22
CA ASP A 436 -7.28 -6.08 15.70
C ASP A 436 -7.62 -6.58 17.10
N ALA A 437 -7.52 -7.89 17.34
CA ALA A 437 -7.82 -8.49 18.63
C ALA A 437 -6.88 -8.00 19.74
N MET A 438 -5.59 -7.80 19.43
CA MET A 438 -4.62 -7.20 20.36
C MET A 438 -4.94 -5.73 20.68
N ARG A 439 -5.46 -4.95 19.71
CA ARG A 439 -5.91 -3.57 19.94
C ARG A 439 -7.16 -3.51 20.81
N GLU A 440 -8.15 -4.37 20.53
CA GLU A 440 -9.39 -4.45 21.30
C GLU A 440 -9.14 -4.96 22.72
N LEU A 441 -8.30 -6.01 22.88
CA LEU A 441 -7.82 -6.48 24.18
C LEU A 441 -7.15 -5.37 25.00
N ALA A 442 -6.29 -4.56 24.39
CA ALA A 442 -5.63 -3.44 25.06
C ALA A 442 -6.59 -2.33 25.48
N ALA A 443 -7.70 -2.13 24.75
CA ALA A 443 -8.77 -1.23 25.16
C ALA A 443 -9.62 -1.83 26.30
N LEU A 444 -9.87 -3.14 26.29
CA LEU A 444 -10.65 -3.83 27.33
C LEU A 444 -9.91 -3.94 28.67
N LEU A 445 -8.63 -4.34 28.67
CA LEU A 445 -7.82 -4.48 29.88
C LEU A 445 -7.58 -3.13 30.60
N GLU A 446 -7.72 -2.00 29.90
CA GLU A 446 -7.61 -0.67 30.52
C GLU A 446 -8.80 -0.35 31.44
N HIS A 447 -9.98 -0.95 31.24
CA HIS A 447 -11.13 -0.66 32.08
C HIS A 447 -10.93 -1.18 33.52
N GLU A 448 -11.06 -0.28 34.51
CA GLU A 448 -10.91 -0.59 35.95
C GLU A 448 -11.71 -1.81 36.40
N LYS A 449 -12.92 -2.01 35.87
CA LYS A 449 -13.81 -3.14 36.19
C LYS A 449 -13.32 -4.49 35.65
N VAL A 450 -12.53 -4.50 34.59
CA VAL A 450 -12.06 -5.71 33.91
C VAL A 450 -10.77 -6.14 34.59
N HIS A 451 -10.74 -7.32 35.19
CA HIS A 451 -9.55 -7.93 35.79
C HIS A 451 -8.96 -9.06 34.92
N LYS A 452 -9.80 -9.74 34.15
CA LYS A 452 -9.41 -10.79 33.20
C LYS A 452 -10.20 -10.67 31.90
N VAL A 453 -9.59 -11.03 30.77
CA VAL A 453 -10.27 -11.19 29.48
C VAL A 453 -9.99 -12.60 28.92
N GLU A 454 -11.02 -13.26 28.38
CA GLU A 454 -10.91 -14.48 27.57
C GLU A 454 -11.19 -14.16 26.11
N LEU A 455 -10.24 -14.49 25.23
CA LEU A 455 -10.36 -14.37 23.78
C LEU A 455 -10.65 -15.75 23.20
N VAL A 456 -11.87 -15.98 22.72
CA VAL A 456 -12.20 -17.22 22.02
C VAL A 456 -11.96 -17.03 20.52
N VAL A 457 -11.09 -17.87 19.96
CA VAL A 457 -10.49 -17.69 18.62
C VAL A 457 -10.38 -19.00 17.84
N SER A 458 -10.33 -18.90 16.51
CA SER A 458 -9.99 -20.05 15.67
C SER A 458 -8.54 -20.52 15.88
N PRO A 459 -8.21 -21.81 15.62
CA PRO A 459 -6.83 -22.34 15.79
C PRO A 459 -5.75 -21.55 15.04
N ARG A 460 -6.09 -20.97 13.87
CA ARG A 460 -5.14 -20.16 13.08
C ARG A 460 -4.83 -18.82 13.73
N VAL A 461 -5.82 -18.17 14.31
CA VAL A 461 -5.64 -16.89 15.02
C VAL A 461 -4.94 -17.11 16.37
N ALA A 462 -5.21 -18.23 17.05
CA ALA A 462 -4.46 -18.65 18.23
C ALA A 462 -2.96 -18.83 17.96
N GLY A 463 -2.60 -19.42 16.82
CA GLY A 463 -1.21 -19.56 16.38
C GLY A 463 -0.47 -18.22 16.26
N GLU A 464 -1.08 -17.23 15.59
CA GLU A 464 -0.54 -15.87 15.46
C GLU A 464 -0.37 -15.18 16.83
N LEU A 465 -1.41 -15.24 17.68
CA LEU A 465 -1.41 -14.62 19.01
C LEU A 465 -0.35 -15.21 19.95
N LEU A 466 -0.29 -16.55 20.04
CA LEU A 466 0.56 -17.26 21.01
C LEU A 466 2.00 -17.50 20.54
N SER A 467 2.28 -17.28 19.26
CA SER A 467 3.62 -17.37 18.65
C SER A 467 4.18 -15.99 18.32
N HIS A 468 3.64 -15.33 17.28
CA HIS A 468 4.18 -14.05 16.79
C HIS A 468 3.91 -12.89 17.75
N LYS A 469 2.71 -12.79 18.32
CA LYS A 469 2.33 -11.70 19.24
C LYS A 469 2.62 -12.00 20.72
N ARG A 470 3.22 -13.15 21.06
CA ARG A 470 3.46 -13.59 22.45
C ARG A 470 4.17 -12.54 23.31
N LYS A 471 5.19 -11.87 22.75
CA LYS A 471 5.94 -10.79 23.43
C LYS A 471 5.06 -9.58 23.70
N THR A 472 4.21 -9.21 22.74
CA THR A 472 3.31 -8.06 22.81
C THR A 472 2.13 -8.32 23.75
N LEU A 473 1.64 -9.56 23.84
CA LEU A 473 0.66 -10.03 24.82
C LEU A 473 1.22 -10.00 26.24
N GLY A 474 2.36 -10.64 26.50
CA GLY A 474 2.98 -10.63 27.83
C GLY A 474 3.39 -9.22 28.31
N ARG A 475 3.76 -8.31 27.38
CA ARG A 475 3.97 -6.89 27.70
C ARG A 475 2.66 -6.20 28.13
N LEU A 476 1.54 -6.53 27.48
CA LEU A 476 0.23 -5.96 27.81
C LEU A 476 -0.27 -6.43 29.18
N GLU A 477 -0.14 -7.73 29.49
CA GLU A 477 -0.42 -8.28 30.83
C GLU A 477 0.46 -7.63 31.90
N PHE A 478 1.78 -7.50 31.64
CA PHE A 478 2.71 -6.88 32.59
C PHE A 478 2.42 -5.40 32.88
N VAL A 479 2.04 -4.62 31.85
CA VAL A 479 1.70 -3.20 32.01
C VAL A 479 0.36 -3.02 32.72
N THR A 480 -0.66 -3.81 32.35
CA THR A 480 -2.02 -3.69 32.92
C THR A 480 -2.20 -4.41 34.25
N ARG A 481 -1.30 -5.35 34.59
CA ARG A 481 -1.36 -6.28 35.73
C ARG A 481 -2.61 -7.17 35.73
N LYS A 482 -3.10 -7.50 34.53
CA LYS A 482 -4.34 -8.25 34.28
C LYS A 482 -4.07 -9.39 33.31
N HIS A 483 -4.93 -10.40 33.32
CA HIS A 483 -4.71 -11.64 32.54
C HIS A 483 -5.54 -11.73 31.27
N ALA A 484 -4.94 -12.34 30.24
CA ALA A 484 -5.52 -12.53 28.92
C ALA A 484 -5.45 -14.00 28.47
N ASP A 485 -6.52 -14.75 28.70
CA ASP A 485 -6.62 -16.16 28.29
C ASP A 485 -6.99 -16.26 26.81
N VAL A 486 -6.27 -17.10 26.05
CA VAL A 486 -6.60 -17.38 24.64
C VAL A 486 -7.18 -18.79 24.54
N ARG A 487 -8.49 -18.89 24.29
CA ARG A 487 -9.20 -20.15 24.13
C ARG A 487 -9.40 -20.49 22.67
N VAL A 488 -9.01 -21.70 22.29
CA VAL A 488 -9.22 -22.19 20.93
C VAL A 488 -10.63 -22.79 20.80
N SER A 489 -11.34 -22.45 19.74
CA SER A 489 -12.58 -23.11 19.32
C SER A 489 -12.63 -23.25 17.79
N GLU A 490 -13.09 -24.39 17.30
CA GLU A 490 -13.29 -24.63 15.86
C GLU A 490 -14.62 -24.07 15.34
N ASP A 491 -15.58 -23.79 16.22
CA ASP A 491 -16.89 -23.19 15.88
C ASP A 491 -16.77 -21.71 15.45
N ILE A 492 -15.66 -21.04 15.80
CA ILE A 492 -15.46 -19.62 15.51
C ILE A 492 -14.78 -19.44 14.13
N PRO A 493 -15.42 -18.69 13.19
CA PRO A 493 -14.82 -18.37 11.90
C PRO A 493 -13.46 -17.68 12.01
N VAL A 494 -12.55 -17.99 11.08
CA VAL A 494 -11.17 -17.48 11.08
C VAL A 494 -11.06 -15.95 11.00
N ASP A 495 -12.12 -15.28 10.51
CA ASP A 495 -12.23 -13.81 10.44
C ASP A 495 -12.88 -13.16 11.67
N ARG A 496 -13.07 -13.91 12.78
CA ARG A 496 -13.73 -13.43 14.01
C ARG A 496 -12.98 -13.80 15.28
N VAL A 497 -13.23 -13.01 16.32
CA VAL A 497 -12.85 -13.23 17.72
C VAL A 497 -14.08 -12.95 18.59
N SER A 498 -14.23 -13.67 19.69
CA SER A 498 -15.23 -13.37 20.72
C SER A 498 -14.54 -13.05 22.04
N PHE A 499 -14.85 -11.88 22.60
CA PHE A 499 -14.30 -11.42 23.87
C PHE A 499 -15.30 -11.66 25.00
N TYR A 500 -14.78 -12.16 26.12
CA TYR A 500 -15.46 -12.22 27.41
C TYR A 500 -14.58 -11.51 28.43
N ALA A 501 -15.16 -10.68 29.29
CA ALA A 501 -14.43 -9.94 30.31
C ALA A 501 -15.01 -10.24 31.69
N TYR A 502 -14.11 -10.37 32.67
CA TYR A 502 -14.43 -10.77 34.04
C TYR A 502 -13.93 -9.74 35.03
N ASP A 503 -14.68 -9.53 36.11
CA ASP A 503 -14.25 -8.72 37.25
C ASP A 503 -13.33 -9.50 38.21
N GLU A 504 -12.93 -8.88 39.32
CA GLU A 504 -12.08 -9.50 40.35
C GLU A 504 -12.73 -10.73 41.02
N LEU A 505 -14.06 -10.87 40.92
CA LEU A 505 -14.85 -11.98 41.48
C LEU A 505 -15.13 -13.08 40.43
N GLY A 506 -14.72 -12.87 39.17
CA GLY A 506 -14.96 -13.80 38.07
C GLY A 506 -16.36 -13.69 37.45
N ALA A 507 -17.10 -12.60 37.68
CA ALA A 507 -18.42 -12.38 37.08
C ALA A 507 -18.32 -11.78 35.67
N ASP A 508 -19.18 -12.23 34.74
CA ASP A 508 -19.23 -11.73 33.37
C ASP A 508 -19.59 -10.24 33.29
N ILE A 509 -18.81 -9.49 32.53
CA ILE A 509 -19.01 -8.06 32.24
C ILE A 509 -19.62 -7.91 30.84
N ASP A 510 -20.81 -7.32 30.77
CA ASP A 510 -21.44 -6.93 29.50
C ASP A 510 -20.61 -5.81 28.82
N LEU A 511 -19.90 -6.19 27.75
CA LEU A 511 -19.01 -5.32 26.99
C LEU A 511 -19.74 -4.12 26.35
N GLU A 512 -21.00 -4.27 25.96
CA GLU A 512 -21.77 -3.18 25.34
C GLU A 512 -22.07 -2.03 26.34
N ARG A 513 -21.96 -2.31 27.65
CA ARG A 513 -22.19 -1.34 28.73
C ARG A 513 -20.91 -0.67 29.23
N LEU A 514 -19.74 -1.00 28.68
CA LEU A 514 -18.48 -0.35 29.05
C LEU A 514 -18.44 1.09 28.51
N PRO A 515 -17.99 2.08 29.33
CA PRO A 515 -18.00 3.48 28.93
C PRO A 515 -16.89 3.74 27.90
N ARG A 516 -17.27 4.05 26.66
CA ARG A 516 -16.32 4.36 25.57
C ARG A 516 -15.27 5.39 26.00
N ALA A 517 -14.02 5.11 25.66
CA ALA A 517 -12.90 6.04 25.87
C ALA A 517 -13.20 7.41 25.22
N LYS A 518 -12.92 8.49 25.96
CA LYS A 518 -13.08 9.86 25.47
C LYS A 518 -11.74 10.40 24.95
N PRO A 519 -11.73 11.20 23.88
CA PRO A 519 -10.50 11.81 23.39
C PRO A 519 -9.85 12.70 24.46
N PRO A 520 -8.51 12.71 24.54
CA PRO A 520 -7.79 13.46 25.57
C PRO A 520 -7.99 14.97 25.37
N THR A 521 -8.61 15.65 26.34
CA THR A 521 -8.85 17.10 26.31
C THR A 521 -7.55 17.91 26.39
N THR A 522 -6.50 17.32 26.95
CA THR A 522 -5.13 17.86 27.00
C THR A 522 -4.13 16.74 26.77
N LEU A 523 -3.07 17.05 26.01
CA LEU A 523 -1.88 16.22 25.79
C LEU A 523 -0.64 17.09 26.00
N GLY A 524 0.48 16.47 26.36
CA GLY A 524 1.75 17.18 26.56
C GLY A 524 2.38 17.60 25.24
N GLU A 525 2.67 18.89 25.07
CA GLU A 525 3.58 19.36 24.02
C GLU A 525 4.98 18.81 24.29
N TRP A 526 5.52 18.09 23.30
CA TRP A 526 6.85 17.50 23.42
C TRP A 526 7.95 18.50 23.08
N ALA A 527 8.93 18.60 23.97
CA ALA A 527 10.15 19.34 23.76
C ALA A 527 11.36 18.40 23.96
N GLU A 528 12.24 18.34 22.95
CA GLU A 528 13.48 17.55 23.01
C GLU A 528 14.43 18.13 24.08
N LYS A 529 14.54 17.45 25.23
CA LYS A 529 15.45 17.83 26.31
C LYS A 529 16.90 17.50 25.95
N GLY A 530 17.54 18.39 25.18
CA GLY A 530 18.99 18.53 25.06
C GLY A 530 19.75 17.33 24.49
N ALA A 531 19.96 17.33 23.16
CA ALA A 531 20.97 16.51 22.49
C ALA A 531 21.80 17.38 21.53
N ALA A 532 23.04 16.98 21.26
CA ALA A 532 24.00 17.79 20.52
C ALA A 532 23.60 18.00 19.04
N ALA A 533 23.92 19.18 18.51
CA ALA A 533 23.37 19.65 17.24
C ALA A 533 24.29 19.41 16.02
N GLU A 534 25.01 18.28 15.92
CA GLU A 534 25.99 18.05 14.83
C GLU A 534 25.93 16.70 14.08
N GLU A 535 25.22 15.67 14.57
CA GLU A 535 25.08 14.40 13.82
C GLU A 535 23.83 14.39 12.92
N TRP A 536 23.96 14.95 11.71
CA TRP A 536 22.82 15.24 10.82
C TRP A 536 22.55 14.21 9.71
N ALA A 537 23.37 13.17 9.60
CA ALA A 537 23.28 12.14 8.55
C ALA A 537 23.70 10.75 9.03
N VAL A 538 23.66 10.52 10.35
CA VAL A 538 23.99 9.23 10.97
C VAL A 538 22.67 8.67 11.53
N ASP A 539 22.25 7.56 10.94
CA ASP A 539 21.29 6.59 11.47
C ASP A 539 19.84 7.03 11.75
N ILE A 540 19.10 7.16 10.65
CA ILE A 540 17.78 6.51 10.55
C ILE A 540 17.94 5.04 10.08
N LEU A 541 19.11 4.66 9.52
CA LEU A 541 19.34 3.35 8.88
C LEU A 541 20.12 2.33 9.72
N GLN A 542 21.01 2.70 10.66
CA GLN A 542 21.55 1.67 11.58
C GLN A 542 20.55 1.24 12.65
N GLU A 543 19.58 2.05 13.10
CA GLU A 543 18.50 1.53 13.97
C GLU A 543 17.76 0.36 13.27
N GLU A 544 17.52 0.45 11.95
CA GLU A 544 16.97 -0.64 11.14
C GLU A 544 17.95 -1.81 10.94
N ALA A 545 19.26 -1.55 10.82
CA ALA A 545 20.29 -2.59 10.70
C ALA A 545 20.71 -3.24 12.03
N THR A 546 20.32 -2.66 13.18
CA THR A 546 20.51 -3.24 14.52
C THR A 546 19.32 -4.08 14.98
N LEU A 547 18.35 -4.33 14.11
CA LEU A 547 17.59 -5.59 14.19
C LEU A 547 18.58 -6.73 13.88
N PRO A 548 18.79 -7.70 14.80
CA PRO A 548 19.97 -8.55 14.75
C PRO A 548 19.97 -9.50 13.54
N ALA A 549 20.83 -9.22 12.57
CA ALA A 549 21.18 -10.15 11.49
C ALA A 549 21.81 -11.46 12.02
N GLU A 550 22.31 -11.44 13.26
CA GLU A 550 22.83 -12.59 14.00
C GLU A 550 21.73 -13.60 14.40
N ALA A 551 20.45 -13.26 14.28
CA ALA A 551 19.34 -14.18 14.54
C ALA A 551 19.15 -15.26 13.45
N PHE A 552 20.00 -15.30 12.41
CA PHE A 552 19.88 -16.21 11.26
C PHE A 552 21.18 -16.95 10.85
N GLN A 553 22.11 -17.16 11.79
CA GLN A 553 23.18 -18.15 11.68
C GLN A 553 23.80 -18.45 13.06
N GLY A 554 23.84 -19.73 13.47
CA GLY A 554 24.50 -20.15 14.72
C GLY A 554 23.61 -20.86 15.75
N ALA A 555 23.01 -22.01 15.38
CA ALA A 555 22.34 -22.91 16.30
C ALA A 555 22.38 -24.37 15.77
N GLY A 556 23.59 -24.87 15.60
CA GLY A 556 23.89 -26.22 15.13
C GLY A 556 25.39 -26.47 15.21
N ASP A 557 25.75 -27.65 15.72
CA ASP A 557 27.09 -28.26 15.72
C ASP A 557 28.22 -27.46 16.39
N GLU A 558 28.37 -27.63 17.71
CA GLU A 558 29.70 -27.81 18.32
C GLU A 558 29.60 -28.79 19.50
N GLU A 559 30.61 -29.65 19.66
CA GLU A 559 30.56 -30.83 20.55
C GLU A 559 30.94 -30.48 22.00
N SER A 560 30.35 -31.18 22.98
CA SER A 560 30.88 -31.23 24.35
C SER A 560 31.03 -32.69 24.82
N SER A 561 32.27 -33.07 25.13
CA SER A 561 32.66 -34.41 25.56
C SER A 561 33.05 -34.44 27.04
N GLY A 562 32.52 -35.43 27.77
CA GLY A 562 32.84 -35.69 29.18
C GLY A 562 32.11 -34.79 30.19
N ASP A 563 31.84 -35.25 31.41
CA ASP A 563 31.98 -36.62 31.95
C ASP A 563 31.15 -36.80 33.23
N GLU A 564 31.09 -38.03 33.78
CA GLU A 564 30.46 -38.42 35.07
C GLU A 564 28.90 -38.35 35.16
N LEU A 565 28.14 -39.21 35.89
CA LEU A 565 28.23 -40.60 36.44
C LEU A 565 26.83 -40.88 37.13
N ILE A 566 26.23 -42.06 37.38
CA ILE A 566 26.47 -43.53 37.29
C ILE A 566 25.09 -44.26 37.18
N LEU A 567 25.07 -45.56 36.79
CA LEU A 567 24.04 -46.61 37.06
C LEU A 567 22.61 -46.45 36.45
N ALA A 568 21.88 -47.51 36.05
CA ALA A 568 22.18 -48.88 35.57
C ALA A 568 20.87 -49.58 35.12
N ASP A 569 20.93 -50.51 34.15
CA ASP A 569 20.69 -51.98 34.31
C ASP A 569 20.29 -52.69 32.97
N ALA A 570 20.52 -54.00 32.89
CA ALA A 570 20.07 -55.01 31.90
C ALA A 570 20.53 -54.97 30.41
N LEU A 571 21.45 -55.89 30.08
CA LEU A 571 21.78 -56.51 28.76
C LEU A 571 20.87 -57.76 28.49
N PRO A 572 20.98 -58.58 27.40
CA PRO A 572 21.92 -58.64 26.24
C PRO A 572 21.23 -58.37 24.86
N GLU A 573 21.89 -58.23 23.70
CA GLU A 573 23.05 -58.91 23.04
C GLU A 573 22.75 -60.30 22.41
N ASP A 574 23.41 -60.59 21.27
CA ASP A 574 23.29 -61.70 20.27
C ASP A 574 22.98 -61.13 18.85
N ASP A 575 23.55 -61.62 17.73
CA ASP A 575 24.97 -61.56 17.31
C ASP A 575 25.07 -61.75 15.75
N ASP A 576 26.27 -61.54 15.20
CA ASP A 576 26.86 -62.11 13.96
C ASP A 576 26.39 -61.82 12.48
N GLU A 577 27.39 -61.32 11.74
CA GLU A 577 27.90 -61.72 10.39
C GLU A 577 27.24 -61.33 9.04
N ASP A 578 28.13 -60.92 8.11
CA ASP A 578 27.94 -60.79 6.66
C ASP A 578 28.09 -62.17 5.95
N ASP A 579 27.38 -62.43 4.84
CA ASP A 579 27.98 -62.53 3.49
C ASP A 579 26.89 -62.61 2.39
N ALA A 580 27.30 -62.64 1.12
CA ALA A 580 26.46 -62.46 -0.07
C ALA A 580 25.83 -63.73 -0.67
N ASP A 581 24.70 -63.56 -1.36
CA ASP A 581 24.47 -64.22 -2.66
C ASP A 581 23.48 -63.42 -3.56
N ALA A 582 23.49 -63.68 -4.87
CA ALA A 582 22.62 -63.04 -5.88
C ALA A 582 22.23 -64.04 -6.98
N PRO A 583 21.06 -63.90 -7.64
CA PRO A 583 21.07 -63.16 -8.93
C PRO A 583 19.75 -62.47 -9.36
N GLU A 584 19.82 -61.75 -10.49
CA GLU A 584 18.71 -61.31 -11.35
C GLU A 584 18.11 -62.51 -12.19
N PRO A 585 17.24 -62.37 -13.24
CA PRO A 585 16.64 -61.17 -13.86
C PRO A 585 15.19 -61.26 -14.44
N LEU A 586 14.69 -60.07 -14.82
CA LEU A 586 13.81 -59.77 -15.99
C LEU A 586 12.35 -60.28 -16.07
N SER A 587 11.58 -59.60 -16.94
CA SER A 587 10.13 -59.68 -17.15
C SER A 587 9.68 -60.72 -18.19
N PRO A 588 8.37 -61.02 -18.27
CA PRO A 588 7.61 -60.55 -19.46
C PRO A 588 6.11 -60.20 -19.22
N ASP A 589 5.46 -59.69 -20.27
CA ASP A 589 4.00 -59.51 -20.40
C ASP A 589 3.17 -60.81 -20.21
N LEU A 590 1.91 -60.68 -19.77
CA LEU A 590 0.75 -61.34 -20.40
C LEU A 590 -0.61 -60.72 -19.94
N ARG A 591 -1.74 -61.19 -20.50
CA ARG A 591 -3.08 -60.57 -20.40
C ARG A 591 -4.20 -61.54 -19.95
N SER A 592 -5.31 -60.97 -19.44
CA SER A 592 -6.65 -61.60 -19.23
C SER A 592 -6.72 -62.66 -18.10
N ALA A 593 -7.85 -63.04 -17.50
CA ALA A 593 -9.28 -62.64 -17.57
C ALA A 593 -9.96 -62.95 -16.19
N GLU A 594 -11.20 -62.60 -15.81
CA GLU A 594 -12.29 -61.77 -16.38
C GLU A 594 -13.13 -61.15 -15.22
N SER A 595 -14.30 -60.52 -15.40
CA SER A 595 -15.64 -61.12 -15.22
C SER A 595 -16.67 -59.98 -14.94
N VAL A 596 -18.01 -60.07 -15.07
CA VAL A 596 -18.95 -61.01 -15.73
C VAL A 596 -20.34 -60.32 -15.88
N LEU A 597 -21.01 -60.44 -17.04
CA LEU A 597 -22.48 -60.30 -17.28
C LEU A 597 -23.22 -58.98 -16.86
N ASP A 598 -24.34 -58.53 -17.44
CA ASP A 598 -25.05 -58.68 -18.74
C ASP A 598 -26.15 -57.55 -18.78
N ASN A 599 -26.92 -57.19 -19.81
CA ASN A 599 -27.05 -57.54 -21.23
C ASN A 599 -27.76 -56.37 -21.98
N GLN A 600 -27.92 -56.50 -23.30
CA GLN A 600 -29.01 -55.97 -24.15
C GLN A 600 -29.18 -54.42 -24.31
N SER A 601 -29.44 -53.90 -25.52
CA SER A 601 -29.57 -54.54 -26.83
C SER A 601 -29.20 -53.60 -28.01
N GLN A 602 -28.82 -54.24 -29.14
CA GLN A 602 -28.96 -53.84 -30.56
C GLN A 602 -29.09 -52.32 -30.88
N GLY A 603 -28.28 -51.68 -31.75
CA GLY A 603 -27.46 -52.17 -32.88
C GLY A 603 -27.91 -51.47 -34.19
N GLY A 604 -27.08 -51.20 -35.20
CA GLY A 604 -25.62 -51.31 -35.33
C GLY A 604 -25.18 -51.17 -36.81
N ARG A 605 -23.87 -50.95 -37.06
CA ARG A 605 -23.19 -50.92 -38.39
C ARG A 605 -23.48 -49.69 -39.29
N LYS A 606 -22.63 -49.26 -40.24
CA LYS A 606 -21.15 -49.41 -40.44
C LYS A 606 -20.62 -48.37 -41.48
N ARG A 607 -19.39 -47.89 -41.25
CA ARG A 607 -18.30 -47.63 -42.25
C ARG A 607 -18.32 -46.44 -43.25
N ARG A 608 -17.16 -45.75 -43.22
CA ARG A 608 -16.24 -45.36 -44.34
C ARG A 608 -16.33 -43.97 -45.01
N ARG A 609 -15.40 -43.10 -44.56
CA ARG A 609 -14.33 -42.41 -45.34
C ARG A 609 -14.60 -42.09 -46.84
N ARG A 610 -14.44 -40.81 -47.21
CA ARG A 610 -13.35 -40.36 -48.13
C ARG A 610 -13.06 -38.85 -48.06
N ARG A 611 -11.83 -38.46 -48.40
CA ARG A 611 -11.36 -37.07 -48.57
C ARG A 611 -11.52 -36.64 -50.04
N ARG A 612 -11.66 -35.33 -50.32
CA ARG A 612 -10.99 -34.65 -51.46
C ARG A 612 -10.85 -33.14 -51.25
N ARG A 613 -9.99 -32.50 -52.05
CA ARG A 613 -9.61 -31.06 -52.01
C ARG A 613 -10.05 -30.34 -53.30
N GLY A 614 -10.28 -29.03 -53.22
CA GLY A 614 -10.41 -28.06 -54.33
C GLY A 614 -11.05 -26.78 -53.77
N ARG A 615 -10.44 -25.60 -53.67
CA ARG A 615 -9.49 -24.82 -54.51
C ARG A 615 -10.18 -24.13 -55.70
N GLY A 616 -10.55 -22.86 -55.51
CA GLY A 616 -11.11 -21.94 -56.50
C GLY A 616 -10.96 -20.48 -56.01
N ARG A 617 -10.88 -19.50 -56.92
CA ARG A 617 -10.50 -18.10 -56.61
C ARG A 617 -11.14 -17.15 -57.63
N GLY A 618 -11.45 -15.91 -57.23
CA GLY A 618 -11.91 -14.80 -58.09
C GLY A 618 -13.37 -14.42 -57.85
N THR A 619 -13.78 -13.20 -57.46
CA THR A 619 -13.49 -11.80 -57.89
C THR A 619 -14.31 -11.31 -59.09
N ALA A 620 -15.32 -10.47 -58.81
CA ALA A 620 -15.90 -9.50 -59.74
C ALA A 620 -16.37 -8.26 -58.93
N ARG A 621 -16.33 -7.05 -59.52
CA ARG A 621 -16.65 -5.77 -58.85
C ARG A 621 -16.94 -4.68 -59.88
N SER A 622 -18.10 -4.01 -59.81
CA SER A 622 -18.50 -2.73 -60.46
C SER A 622 -20.04 -2.64 -60.59
N ALA A 623 -20.72 -1.48 -60.75
CA ALA A 623 -20.42 -0.10 -60.30
C ALA A 623 -21.64 0.86 -60.48
N SER A 624 -21.80 1.85 -59.58
CA SER A 624 -22.58 3.12 -59.75
C SER A 624 -24.13 3.00 -59.90
N ARG A 625 -25.00 4.02 -59.75
CA ARG A 625 -25.00 5.51 -59.51
C ARG A 625 -26.10 5.84 -58.45
N ARG A 626 -26.19 6.92 -57.63
CA ARG A 626 -25.56 8.27 -57.44
C ARG A 626 -26.46 9.49 -57.83
N ARG A 627 -27.31 10.00 -56.90
CA ARG A 627 -27.97 11.36 -56.79
C ARG A 627 -29.13 11.33 -55.74
N SER A 628 -29.71 12.41 -55.19
CA SER A 628 -29.18 13.65 -54.54
C SER A 628 -30.31 14.63 -54.11
N ARG A 629 -30.23 15.24 -52.90
CA ARG A 629 -30.85 16.53 -52.43
C ARG A 629 -32.39 16.72 -52.61
N ALA A 630 -33.14 16.87 -51.50
CA ALA A 630 -33.53 18.15 -50.86
C ALA A 630 -34.88 18.69 -51.41
N PRO A 631 -35.60 19.66 -50.78
CA PRO A 631 -35.24 20.52 -49.63
C PRO A 631 -34.76 19.76 -48.38
#